data_AF-A0A9X4KJ40-F1
#
_entry.id   AF-A0A9X4KJ40-F1
#
_cell.length_a   1.000
_cell.length_b   1.000
_cell.length_c   1.000
_cell.angle_alpha   90.00
_cell.angle_beta   90.00
_cell.angle_gamma   90.00
#
_symmetry.space_group_name_H-M   'P 1'
#
loop_
_entity.id
_entity.type
_entity.pdbx_description
1 polymer ?
#
loop_
_entity_poly.entity_id
_entity_poly.type
_entity_poly.pdbx_seq_one_letter_code
_entity_poly.pdbx_strand_id
1 'polypeptide(L)'
;MKKRTVRLTGAVLSALMLGGSLAACSKDNNNGNAASSSAPSQGSSASASASPSASPSSSPAAEKLDPVTLKIYFAGDKRPATDEVWKAVEEKVKDTLNAKFEINFIPFNDYATKIKLLATSGDNYDLNFDADWLAYPQMVNNYLDIKDLLPKFAPNYYQQLQDRNMVDSITSGGKITAMPWTQITNDHAFVSVDFKKSGLEGKVAQPANGSIKTVEELDAFLQEAKKGRAEQPHPRVGRRPDLQQDPLHARA
;
A
#
# COMPACT_ATOMS: atom_id res chain seq x y z
N MET A 1 21.71 3.29 57.99
CA MET A 1 20.56 4.16 58.31
C MET A 1 20.99 5.63 58.36
N LYS A 2 20.57 6.46 57.40
CA LYS A 2 20.28 7.89 57.58
C LYS A 2 19.67 8.44 56.28
N LYS A 3 18.38 8.77 56.38
CA LYS A 3 17.49 9.27 55.31
C LYS A 3 17.77 10.75 55.05
N ARG A 4 17.72 11.20 53.79
CA ARG A 4 17.46 12.61 53.42
C ARG A 4 16.71 12.68 52.08
N THR A 5 15.38 12.69 52.13
CA THR A 5 14.45 13.83 51.90
C THR A 5 14.29 14.25 50.43
N VAL A 6 13.24 13.72 49.82
CA VAL A 6 12.62 14.15 48.55
C VAL A 6 11.94 15.51 48.79
N ARG A 7 12.16 16.48 47.89
CA ARG A 7 11.40 17.74 47.88
C ARG A 7 10.20 17.60 46.95
N LEU A 8 9.03 17.57 47.59
CA LEU A 8 7.71 17.70 47.01
C LEU A 8 7.32 19.19 47.04
N THR A 9 7.08 19.78 45.88
CA THR A 9 6.37 21.06 45.68
C THR A 9 5.49 20.80 44.47
N GLY A 10 4.16 20.80 44.52
CA GLY A 10 3.24 21.54 45.37
C GLY A 10 2.19 22.09 44.41
N ALA A 11 1.11 21.33 44.24
CA ALA A 11 -0.02 21.66 43.38
C ALA A 11 -0.85 22.84 43.94
N VAL A 12 -1.77 23.32 43.10
CA VAL A 12 -2.94 24.18 43.37
C VAL A 12 -2.72 25.68 43.10
N LEU A 13 -3.31 26.17 42.00
CA LEU A 13 -4.45 27.11 42.06
C LEU A 13 -5.14 27.26 40.69
N SER A 14 -6.27 26.57 40.52
CA SER A 14 -7.30 26.91 39.53
C SER A 14 -8.21 27.98 40.12
N ALA A 15 -8.47 29.09 39.40
CA ALA A 15 -9.74 29.84 39.45
C ALA A 15 -9.76 31.03 38.47
N LEU A 16 -10.94 31.22 37.85
CA LEU A 16 -11.44 32.38 37.12
C LEU A 16 -10.93 32.63 35.69
N MET A 17 -11.77 32.31 34.70
CA MET A 17 -12.56 33.34 34.01
C MET A 17 -13.81 32.72 33.36
N LEU A 18 -14.98 33.14 33.87
CA LEU A 18 -16.33 32.84 33.38
C LEU A 18 -16.66 33.68 32.13
N GLY A 19 -17.58 33.16 31.30
CA GLY A 19 -18.66 33.97 30.71
C GLY A 19 -18.89 33.80 29.21
N GLY A 20 -20.06 33.27 28.81
CA GLY A 20 -20.48 33.30 27.40
C GLY A 20 -21.68 32.43 26.96
N SER A 21 -22.78 32.41 27.73
CA SER A 21 -24.18 32.22 27.31
C SER A 21 -24.64 31.00 26.46
N LEU A 22 -25.55 30.25 27.09
CA LEU A 22 -26.51 29.31 26.51
C LEU A 22 -27.55 30.05 25.64
N ALA A 23 -27.90 29.46 24.49
CA ALA A 23 -29.23 29.60 23.89
C ALA A 23 -29.79 28.18 23.68
N ALA A 24 -30.76 27.85 24.53
CA ALA A 24 -31.58 26.66 24.44
C ALA A 24 -32.62 26.82 23.34
N CYS A 25 -33.02 25.72 22.72
CA CYS A 25 -34.44 25.39 22.60
C CYS A 25 -34.61 23.88 22.46
N SER A 26 -35.31 23.35 23.45
CA SER A 26 -35.72 21.95 23.57
C SER A 26 -36.98 21.70 22.74
N LYS A 27 -37.11 20.44 22.40
CA LYS A 27 -38.24 19.73 21.81
C LYS A 27 -39.44 19.71 22.78
N ASP A 28 -40.64 19.97 22.27
CA ASP A 28 -41.87 19.42 22.84
C ASP A 28 -43.00 19.30 21.80
N ASN A 29 -43.82 18.28 22.05
CA ASN A 29 -44.76 17.64 21.14
C ASN A 29 -46.18 17.90 21.67
N ASN A 30 -47.10 18.51 20.90
CA ASN A 30 -48.51 18.16 21.06
C ASN A 30 -49.42 18.52 19.89
N ASN A 31 -50.30 17.56 19.65
CA ASN A 31 -51.40 17.47 18.71
C ASN A 31 -52.60 18.30 19.20
N GLY A 32 -53.29 19.00 18.30
CA GLY A 32 -54.41 19.89 18.65
C GLY A 32 -55.24 20.31 17.44
N ASN A 33 -56.10 19.39 17.01
CA ASN A 33 -57.13 19.48 15.98
C ASN A 33 -58.26 20.48 16.27
N ALA A 34 -58.68 21.27 15.27
CA ALA A 34 -60.07 21.68 15.01
C ALA A 34 -60.12 22.37 13.63
N ALA A 35 -60.68 21.71 12.61
CA ALA A 35 -62.08 21.81 12.16
C ALA A 35 -62.28 23.05 11.26
N SER A 36 -62.79 23.00 10.03
CA SER A 36 -63.92 22.25 9.47
C SER A 36 -63.85 22.35 7.93
N SER A 37 -63.82 21.23 7.18
CA SER A 37 -64.94 20.62 6.41
C SER A 37 -65.65 21.59 5.44
N SER A 38 -65.78 21.30 4.15
CA SER A 38 -66.60 20.20 3.64
C SER A 38 -66.24 19.70 2.22
N ALA A 39 -66.29 18.37 2.08
CA ALA A 39 -66.37 17.54 0.87
C ALA A 39 -67.79 17.64 0.23
N PRO A 40 -68.27 16.75 -0.69
CA PRO A 40 -67.72 15.52 -1.30
C PRO A 40 -67.88 15.51 -2.86
N SER A 41 -67.65 14.49 -3.69
CA SER A 41 -67.94 13.04 -3.69
C SER A 41 -67.38 12.47 -5.02
N GLN A 42 -66.60 11.38 -5.08
CA GLN A 42 -66.99 9.94 -5.14
C GLN A 42 -66.92 9.38 -6.59
N GLY A 43 -66.32 8.18 -6.77
CA GLY A 43 -66.65 7.29 -7.91
C GLY A 43 -65.52 6.55 -8.64
N SER A 44 -65.06 5.44 -8.05
CA SER A 44 -64.50 4.18 -8.59
C SER A 44 -64.35 3.93 -10.11
N SER A 45 -63.21 3.34 -10.52
CA SER A 45 -63.14 1.92 -10.96
C SER A 45 -61.75 1.49 -11.42
N ALA A 46 -61.46 0.22 -11.16
CA ALA A 46 -60.24 -0.52 -11.43
C ALA A 46 -60.02 -0.82 -12.93
N SER A 47 -58.76 -0.98 -13.32
CA SER A 47 -58.39 -1.87 -14.43
C SER A 47 -56.99 -2.43 -14.18
N ALA A 48 -56.91 -3.76 -14.10
CA ALA A 48 -55.69 -4.54 -14.05
C ALA A 48 -55.15 -4.74 -15.45
N SER A 49 -53.83 -4.64 -15.65
CA SER A 49 -53.16 -5.39 -16.73
C SER A 49 -51.65 -5.51 -16.53
N ALA A 50 -51.22 -6.78 -16.57
CA ALA A 50 -49.97 -7.32 -17.10
C ALA A 50 -48.62 -6.93 -16.45
N SER A 51 -48.09 -7.92 -15.71
CA SER A 51 -46.67 -8.15 -15.41
C SER A 51 -45.82 -8.32 -16.69
N PRO A 52 -44.60 -7.77 -16.75
CA PRO A 52 -43.58 -8.31 -17.63
C PRO A 52 -42.80 -9.42 -16.92
N SER A 53 -42.79 -10.55 -17.61
CA SER A 53 -42.04 -11.77 -17.34
C SER A 53 -40.56 -11.48 -17.09
N ALA A 54 -40.00 -12.14 -16.08
CA ALA A 54 -38.57 -12.28 -15.90
C ALA A 54 -37.96 -13.02 -17.11
N SER A 55 -37.00 -12.38 -17.77
CA SER A 55 -36.07 -13.00 -18.70
C SER A 55 -34.67 -13.01 -18.07
N PRO A 56 -33.84 -14.01 -18.38
CA PRO A 56 -32.72 -14.41 -17.54
C PRO A 56 -31.60 -13.37 -17.53
N SER A 57 -30.90 -13.27 -16.40
CA SER A 57 -29.69 -12.49 -16.24
C SER A 57 -28.66 -12.86 -17.31
N SER A 58 -28.58 -12.03 -18.35
CA SER A 58 -27.37 -11.88 -19.13
C SER A 58 -26.30 -11.33 -18.20
N SER A 59 -25.19 -12.05 -18.08
CA SER A 59 -23.91 -11.53 -17.57
C SER A 59 -23.71 -10.10 -18.09
N PRO A 60 -23.29 -9.13 -17.26
CA PRO A 60 -23.07 -7.77 -17.75
C PRO A 60 -22.09 -7.85 -18.92
N ALA A 61 -22.55 -7.41 -20.10
CA ALA A 61 -21.63 -7.01 -21.15
C ALA A 61 -20.71 -5.97 -20.51
N ALA A 62 -19.40 -6.14 -20.66
CA ALA A 62 -18.44 -5.19 -20.13
C ALA A 62 -18.77 -3.81 -20.69
N GLU A 63 -19.40 -2.97 -19.88
CA GLU A 63 -19.60 -1.56 -20.21
C GLU A 63 -18.19 -0.98 -20.41
N LYS A 64 -18.00 -0.32 -21.56
CA LYS A 64 -16.72 0.26 -21.91
C LYS A 64 -16.38 1.32 -20.87
N LEU A 65 -15.43 1.01 -19.99
CA LEU A 65 -14.97 1.93 -18.95
C LEU A 65 -14.38 3.19 -19.60
N ASP A 66 -14.70 4.36 -19.03
CA ASP A 66 -14.09 5.60 -19.45
C ASP A 66 -12.58 5.60 -19.17
N PRO A 67 -11.77 6.23 -20.02
CA PRO A 67 -10.33 6.27 -19.81
C PRO A 67 -9.99 7.09 -18.56
N VAL A 68 -9.39 6.45 -17.57
CA VAL A 68 -8.95 7.09 -16.32
C VAL A 68 -7.42 7.10 -16.21
N THR A 69 -6.86 8.06 -15.48
CA THR A 69 -5.43 8.08 -15.15
C THR A 69 -5.28 7.76 -13.66
N LEU A 70 -4.59 6.67 -13.35
CA LEU A 70 -4.32 6.22 -11.98
C LEU A 70 -2.95 6.73 -11.52
N LYS A 71 -2.94 7.47 -10.42
CA LYS A 71 -1.74 8.03 -9.81
C LYS A 71 -1.20 7.11 -8.73
N ILE A 72 0.00 6.58 -8.94
CA ILE A 72 0.61 5.55 -8.10
C ILE A 72 1.97 5.99 -7.57
N TYR A 73 2.22 5.81 -6.27
CA TYR A 73 3.50 6.15 -5.64
C TYR A 73 4.32 4.92 -5.23
N PHE A 74 5.59 4.88 -5.62
CA PHE A 74 6.56 3.84 -5.23
C PHE A 74 7.71 4.41 -4.40
N ALA A 75 8.23 3.59 -3.50
CA ALA A 75 9.42 3.89 -2.72
C ALA A 75 10.69 3.53 -3.50
N GLY A 76 11.68 4.42 -3.47
CA GLY A 76 12.97 4.27 -4.14
C GLY A 76 13.13 5.15 -5.38
N ASP A 77 14.15 4.84 -6.16
CA ASP A 77 14.52 5.60 -7.37
C ASP A 77 13.90 4.98 -8.62
N LYS A 78 13.45 5.86 -9.54
CA LYS A 78 12.98 5.46 -10.86
C LYS A 78 14.07 4.67 -11.60
N ARG A 79 13.71 3.53 -12.21
CA ARG A 79 14.62 2.73 -13.02
C ARG A 79 14.60 3.20 -14.48
N PRO A 80 15.69 3.03 -15.26
CA PRO A 80 15.73 3.49 -16.65
C PRO A 80 14.61 2.91 -17.53
N ALA A 81 14.26 1.64 -17.33
CA ALA A 81 13.23 0.95 -18.11
C ALA A 81 11.79 1.18 -17.58
N THR A 82 11.60 2.01 -16.55
CA THR A 82 10.28 2.20 -15.93
C THR A 82 9.21 2.65 -16.94
N ASP A 83 9.52 3.63 -17.80
CA ASP A 83 8.52 4.18 -18.73
C ASP A 83 8.13 3.18 -19.82
N GLU A 84 9.09 2.39 -20.30
CA GLU A 84 8.85 1.31 -21.27
C GLU A 84 7.92 0.25 -20.68
N VAL A 85 8.18 -0.18 -19.44
CA VAL A 85 7.38 -1.19 -18.75
C VAL A 85 5.95 -0.70 -18.55
N TRP A 86 5.76 0.53 -18.05
CA TRP A 86 4.42 1.05 -17.80
C TRP A 86 3.63 1.30 -19.09
N LYS A 87 4.30 1.70 -20.18
CA LYS A 87 3.66 1.77 -21.49
C LYS A 87 3.16 0.40 -21.97
N ALA A 88 3.97 -0.65 -21.82
CA ALA A 88 3.54 -2.02 -22.17
C ALA A 88 2.37 -2.50 -21.29
N VAL A 89 2.33 -2.08 -20.02
CA VAL A 89 1.20 -2.35 -19.13
C VAL A 89 -0.06 -1.62 -19.61
N GLU A 90 0.02 -0.33 -19.95
CA GLU A 90 -1.10 0.45 -20.50
C GLU A 90 -1.69 -0.22 -21.74
N GLU A 91 -0.85 -0.67 -22.68
CA GLU A 91 -1.29 -1.37 -23.89
C GLU A 91 -2.03 -2.67 -23.56
N LYS A 92 -1.57 -3.42 -22.56
CA LYS A 92 -2.17 -4.70 -22.15
C LYS A 92 -3.50 -4.56 -21.43
N VAL A 93 -3.72 -3.46 -20.70
CA VAL A 93 -4.96 -3.24 -19.92
C VAL A 93 -5.95 -2.32 -20.63
N LYS A 94 -5.63 -1.83 -21.82
CA LYS A 94 -6.44 -0.86 -22.56
C LYS A 94 -7.87 -1.35 -22.83
N ASP A 95 -8.04 -2.62 -23.21
CA ASP A 95 -9.35 -3.18 -23.55
C ASP A 95 -10.12 -3.70 -22.33
N THR A 96 -9.49 -3.73 -21.15
CA THR A 96 -10.09 -4.28 -19.92
C THR A 96 -10.33 -3.21 -18.87
N LEU A 97 -9.27 -2.51 -18.44
CA LEU A 97 -9.31 -1.46 -17.42
C LEU A 97 -9.41 -0.06 -18.05
N ASN A 98 -8.93 0.08 -19.29
CA ASN A 98 -8.83 1.35 -20.02
C ASN A 98 -8.15 2.46 -19.18
N ALA A 99 -7.09 2.13 -18.46
CA ALA A 99 -6.39 3.07 -17.57
C ALA A 99 -5.02 3.48 -18.12
N LYS A 100 -4.63 4.73 -17.83
CA LYS A 100 -3.26 5.25 -17.90
C LYS A 100 -2.65 5.25 -16.51
N PHE A 101 -1.32 5.20 -16.42
CA PHE A 101 -0.62 5.14 -15.14
C PHE A 101 0.36 6.29 -14.96
N GLU A 102 0.12 7.15 -13.98
CA GLU A 102 1.05 8.19 -13.54
C GLU A 102 1.88 7.67 -12.36
N ILE A 103 3.10 7.25 -12.65
CA ILE A 103 3.98 6.61 -11.67
C ILE A 103 4.97 7.59 -11.07
N ASN A 104 4.84 7.79 -9.76
CA ASN A 104 5.65 8.70 -8.98
C ASN A 104 6.61 7.92 -8.08
N PHE A 105 7.88 8.31 -8.08
CA PHE A 105 8.91 7.69 -7.23
C PHE A 105 9.35 8.66 -6.14
N ILE A 106 9.36 8.19 -4.90
CA ILE A 106 9.85 8.94 -3.76
C ILE A 106 11.03 8.17 -3.14
N PRO A 107 12.22 8.79 -2.95
CA PRO A 107 13.35 8.14 -2.30
C PRO A 107 12.98 7.53 -0.95
N PHE A 108 13.51 6.34 -0.64
CA PHE A 108 13.14 5.59 0.58
C PHE A 108 13.22 6.42 1.87
N ASN A 109 14.26 7.25 2.01
CA ASN A 109 14.47 8.09 3.19
C ASN A 109 13.35 9.12 3.41
N ASP A 110 12.71 9.58 2.34
CA ASP A 110 11.64 10.58 2.39
C ASP A 110 10.25 9.94 2.34
N TYR A 111 10.16 8.66 1.95
CA TYR A 111 8.92 8.00 1.54
C TYR A 111 7.83 8.11 2.60
N ALA A 112 8.15 7.66 3.82
CA ALA A 112 7.17 7.59 4.88
C ALA A 112 6.61 8.97 5.24
N THR A 113 7.47 10.00 5.27
CA THR A 113 7.05 11.37 5.55
C THR A 113 6.17 11.93 4.44
N LYS A 114 6.55 11.73 3.17
CA LYS A 114 5.82 12.28 2.03
C LYS A 114 4.46 11.61 1.81
N ILE A 115 4.36 10.28 1.92
CA ILE A 115 3.06 9.58 1.79
C ILE A 115 2.08 10.00 2.88
N LYS A 116 2.55 10.14 4.13
CA LYS A 116 1.72 10.66 5.22
C LYS A 116 1.23 12.07 4.92
N LEU A 117 2.11 12.94 4.43
CA LEU A 117 1.73 14.31 4.07
C LEU A 117 0.68 14.32 2.96
N LEU A 118 0.88 13.57 1.87
CA LEU A 118 -0.06 13.45 0.75
C LEU A 118 -1.45 12.97 1.22
N ALA A 119 -1.49 11.99 2.11
CA ALA A 119 -2.75 11.51 2.66
C ALA A 119 -3.47 12.55 3.53
N THR A 120 -2.73 13.40 4.24
CA THR A 120 -3.32 14.47 5.07
C THR A 120 -3.67 15.74 4.29
N SER A 121 -2.97 16.03 3.19
CA SER A 121 -3.20 17.23 2.37
C SER A 121 -4.45 17.11 1.50
N GLY A 122 -5.01 15.90 1.37
CA GLY A 122 -6.09 15.63 0.42
C GLY A 122 -5.60 15.61 -1.03
N ASP A 123 -4.28 15.49 -1.24
CA ASP A 123 -3.74 15.21 -2.57
C ASP A 123 -4.22 13.82 -3.00
N ASN A 124 -5.09 13.78 -4.00
CA ASN A 124 -5.66 12.54 -4.50
C ASN A 124 -4.57 11.69 -5.16
N TYR A 125 -4.32 10.52 -4.60
CA TYR A 125 -3.59 9.42 -5.23
C TYR A 125 -4.41 8.14 -5.09
N ASP A 126 -4.27 7.24 -6.05
CA ASP A 126 -5.10 6.04 -6.11
C ASP A 126 -4.45 4.87 -5.41
N LEU A 127 -3.11 4.77 -5.50
CA LEU A 127 -2.38 3.64 -4.93
C LEU A 127 -0.96 4.05 -4.48
N ASN A 128 -0.44 3.37 -3.48
CA ASN A 128 0.96 3.49 -3.09
C ASN A 128 1.52 2.14 -2.68
N PHE A 129 2.81 1.95 -2.89
CA PHE A 129 3.56 0.88 -2.25
C PHE A 129 3.70 1.19 -0.76
N ASP A 130 3.61 0.18 0.11
CA ASP A 130 3.92 0.38 1.52
C ASP A 130 4.45 -0.91 2.14
N ALA A 131 5.06 -0.79 3.31
CA ALA A 131 5.60 -1.90 4.07
C ALA A 131 5.58 -1.58 5.57
N ASP A 132 5.71 -2.62 6.39
CA ASP A 132 5.78 -2.52 7.85
C ASP A 132 6.92 -1.59 8.34
N TRP A 133 8.02 -1.53 7.60
CA TRP A 133 9.16 -0.63 7.85
C TRP A 133 9.05 0.76 7.20
N LEU A 134 7.91 1.06 6.57
CA LEU A 134 7.61 2.35 5.93
C LEU A 134 6.47 3.09 6.66
N ALA A 135 5.42 3.50 5.94
CA ALA A 135 4.31 4.28 6.49
C ALA A 135 3.14 3.40 6.92
N TYR A 136 3.10 2.14 6.49
CA TYR A 136 1.92 1.27 6.60
C TYR A 136 1.36 1.20 8.03
N PRO A 137 2.16 0.99 9.10
CA PRO A 137 1.62 0.88 10.45
C PRO A 137 0.87 2.15 10.91
N GLN A 138 1.24 3.31 10.37
CA GLN A 138 0.60 4.60 10.68
C GLN A 138 -0.55 4.93 9.72
N MET A 139 -0.56 4.32 8.54
CA MET A 139 -1.47 4.62 7.45
C MET A 139 -2.62 3.61 7.30
N VAL A 140 -2.53 2.44 7.93
CA VAL A 140 -3.51 1.35 7.81
C VAL A 140 -4.96 1.78 8.02
N ASN A 141 -5.22 2.76 8.91
CA ASN A 141 -6.56 3.28 9.20
C ASN A 141 -7.04 4.36 8.22
N ASN A 142 -6.13 4.93 7.43
CA ASN A 142 -6.42 5.94 6.41
C ASN A 142 -6.67 5.32 5.03
N TYR A 143 -6.32 4.05 4.84
CA TYR A 143 -6.54 3.33 3.59
C TYR A 143 -7.98 2.81 3.46
N LEU A 144 -8.41 2.69 2.21
CA LEU A 144 -9.73 2.15 1.85
C LEU A 144 -9.81 0.68 2.27
N ASP A 145 -10.92 0.31 2.90
CA ASP A 145 -11.25 -1.10 3.11
C ASP A 145 -11.69 -1.72 1.77
N ILE A 146 -10.87 -2.62 1.25
CA ILE A 146 -11.08 -3.31 -0.03
C ILE A 146 -11.64 -4.72 0.16
N LYS A 147 -11.94 -5.15 1.39
CA LYS A 147 -12.41 -6.51 1.69
C LYS A 147 -13.61 -6.94 0.84
N ASP A 148 -14.61 -6.05 0.69
CA ASP A 148 -15.81 -6.34 -0.09
C ASP A 148 -15.63 -6.09 -1.60
N LEU A 149 -14.53 -5.44 -2.00
CA LEU A 149 -14.18 -5.19 -3.41
C LEU A 149 -13.44 -6.37 -4.02
N LEU A 150 -12.63 -7.08 -3.24
CA LEU A 150 -11.82 -8.21 -3.71
C LEU A 150 -12.67 -9.32 -4.39
N PRO A 151 -13.78 -9.81 -3.80
CA PRO A 151 -14.61 -10.83 -4.46
C PRO A 151 -15.34 -10.32 -5.71
N LYS A 152 -15.60 -9.00 -5.81
CA LYS A 152 -16.38 -8.39 -6.89
C LYS A 152 -15.53 -8.05 -8.11
N PHE A 153 -14.37 -7.43 -7.87
CA PHE A 153 -13.53 -6.86 -8.91
C PHE A 153 -12.23 -7.63 -9.15
N ALA A 154 -11.81 -8.48 -8.20
CA ALA A 154 -10.60 -9.27 -8.31
C ALA A 154 -10.78 -10.73 -7.83
N PRO A 155 -11.82 -11.47 -8.28
CA PRO A 155 -12.16 -12.79 -7.74
C PRO A 155 -11.03 -13.81 -7.88
N ASN A 156 -10.33 -13.82 -9.03
CA ASN A 156 -9.20 -14.72 -9.27
C ASN A 156 -8.02 -14.44 -8.32
N TYR A 157 -7.81 -13.16 -7.98
CA TYR A 157 -6.76 -12.77 -7.02
C TYR A 157 -7.17 -13.12 -5.60
N TYR A 158 -8.43 -12.86 -5.22
CA TYR A 158 -8.96 -13.21 -3.92
C TYR A 158 -8.89 -14.73 -3.66
N GLN A 159 -9.22 -15.54 -4.66
CA GLN A 159 -9.08 -17.00 -4.58
C GLN A 159 -7.61 -17.42 -4.34
N GLN A 160 -6.65 -16.81 -5.03
CA GLN A 160 -5.23 -17.09 -4.78
C GLN A 160 -4.79 -16.75 -3.35
N LEU A 161 -5.35 -15.70 -2.74
CA LEU A 161 -5.07 -15.37 -1.34
C LEU A 161 -5.69 -16.41 -0.39
N GLN A 162 -6.86 -16.94 -0.72
CA GLN A 162 -7.51 -18.00 0.05
C GLN A 162 -6.73 -19.32 -0.03
N ASP A 163 -6.33 -19.74 -1.23
CA ASP A 163 -5.56 -20.96 -1.47
C ASP A 163 -4.21 -20.96 -0.75
N ARG A 164 -3.66 -19.77 -0.49
CA ARG A 164 -2.39 -19.57 0.23
C ARG A 164 -2.56 -19.28 1.71
N ASN A 165 -3.79 -19.34 2.25
CA ASN A 165 -4.10 -18.99 3.64
C ASN A 165 -3.62 -17.58 4.04
N MET A 166 -3.63 -16.61 3.11
CA MET A 166 -3.11 -15.26 3.33
C MET A 166 -4.18 -14.26 3.80
N VAL A 167 -5.47 -14.57 3.64
CA VAL A 167 -6.58 -13.64 3.94
C VAL A 167 -6.55 -13.17 5.40
N ASP A 168 -6.31 -14.08 6.34
CA ASP A 168 -6.22 -13.74 7.77
C ASP A 168 -5.00 -12.86 8.05
N SER A 169 -3.86 -13.12 7.41
CA SER A 169 -2.62 -12.36 7.60
C SER A 169 -2.71 -10.91 7.13
N ILE A 170 -3.60 -10.62 6.18
CA ILE A 170 -3.81 -9.27 5.65
C ILE A 170 -5.04 -8.57 6.21
N THR A 171 -5.77 -9.25 7.11
CA THR A 171 -6.94 -8.69 7.77
C THR A 171 -6.50 -8.00 9.05
N SER A 172 -6.62 -6.68 9.10
CA SER A 172 -6.32 -5.85 10.27
C SER A 172 -7.58 -5.14 10.74
N GLY A 173 -7.99 -5.35 12.01
CA GLY A 173 -9.21 -4.76 12.56
C GLY A 173 -10.49 -5.14 11.79
N GLY A 174 -10.50 -6.32 11.15
CA GLY A 174 -11.63 -6.81 10.34
C GLY A 174 -11.68 -6.26 8.91
N LYS A 175 -10.75 -5.37 8.55
CA LYS A 175 -10.62 -4.73 7.23
C LYS A 175 -9.45 -5.33 6.46
N ILE A 176 -9.51 -5.28 5.13
CA ILE A 176 -8.35 -5.55 4.28
C ILE A 176 -8.02 -4.22 3.59
N THR A 177 -6.83 -3.68 3.85
CA THR A 177 -6.46 -2.33 3.37
C THR A 177 -5.22 -2.32 2.46
N ALA A 178 -4.61 -3.49 2.25
CA ALA A 178 -3.47 -3.65 1.38
C ALA A 178 -3.51 -4.99 0.65
N MET A 179 -2.95 -5.01 -0.55
CA MET A 179 -2.71 -6.23 -1.32
C MET A 179 -1.28 -6.72 -1.05
N PRO A 180 -1.09 -7.91 -0.46
CA PRO A 180 0.24 -8.40 -0.12
C PRO A 180 1.02 -8.79 -1.38
N TRP A 181 2.34 -8.66 -1.29
CA TRP A 181 3.21 -9.40 -2.19
C TRP A 181 3.15 -10.89 -1.85
N THR A 182 2.82 -11.71 -2.84
CA THR A 182 2.67 -13.16 -2.69
C THR A 182 3.97 -13.92 -3.03
N GLN A 183 5.09 -13.21 -3.15
CA GLN A 183 6.40 -13.82 -3.32
C GLN A 183 6.85 -14.42 -2.00
N ILE A 184 7.21 -15.70 -2.03
CA ILE A 184 7.80 -16.37 -0.88
C ILE A 184 9.28 -15.99 -0.86
N THR A 185 9.66 -15.13 0.07
CA THR A 185 11.07 -14.82 0.36
C THR A 185 11.54 -15.64 1.55
N ASN A 186 12.81 -16.03 1.57
CA ASN A 186 13.41 -16.57 2.78
C ASN A 186 13.79 -15.40 3.69
N ASP A 187 13.08 -15.20 4.79
CA ASP A 187 13.42 -14.15 5.77
C ASP A 187 14.62 -14.54 6.65
N HIS A 188 15.35 -15.58 6.27
CA HIS A 188 16.56 -16.00 6.95
C HIS A 188 17.65 -14.99 6.63
N ALA A 189 18.24 -14.39 7.67
CA ALA A 189 19.41 -13.55 7.50
C ALA A 189 20.48 -14.30 6.68
N PHE A 190 20.85 -13.72 5.54
CA PHE A 190 21.85 -14.28 4.65
C PHE A 190 22.90 -13.22 4.34
N VAL A 191 24.14 -13.67 4.14
CA VAL A 191 25.20 -12.85 3.58
C VAL A 191 25.34 -13.23 2.12
N SER A 192 25.22 -12.26 1.22
CA SER A 192 25.52 -12.44 -0.20
C SER A 192 26.69 -11.57 -0.59
N VAL A 193 27.59 -12.14 -1.39
CA VAL A 193 28.73 -11.42 -1.97
C VAL A 193 28.68 -11.59 -3.48
N ASP A 194 28.52 -10.49 -4.20
CA ASP A 194 28.60 -10.45 -5.65
C ASP A 194 30.07 -10.37 -6.05
N PHE A 195 30.68 -11.50 -6.41
CA PHE A 195 32.12 -11.60 -6.71
C PHE A 195 32.53 -10.72 -7.90
N LYS A 196 31.67 -10.60 -8.90
CA LYS A 196 31.92 -9.77 -10.10
C LYS A 196 31.90 -8.28 -9.73
N LYS A 197 30.84 -7.80 -9.07
CA LYS A 197 30.76 -6.40 -8.64
C LYS A 197 31.79 -6.03 -7.58
N SER A 198 32.22 -7.01 -6.78
CA SER A 198 33.24 -6.80 -5.75
C SER A 198 34.67 -6.89 -6.29
N GLY A 199 34.87 -7.29 -7.56
CA GLY A 199 36.20 -7.48 -8.15
C GLY A 199 37.01 -8.62 -7.52
N LEU A 200 36.31 -9.61 -6.94
CA LEU A 200 36.88 -10.78 -6.27
C LEU A 200 36.99 -12.00 -7.19
N GLU A 201 36.29 -11.97 -8.33
CA GLU A 201 36.30 -13.04 -9.32
C GLU A 201 37.73 -13.38 -9.76
N GLY A 202 38.10 -14.66 -9.68
CA GLY A 202 39.44 -15.14 -9.99
C GLY A 202 40.54 -14.79 -8.98
N LYS A 203 40.24 -13.99 -7.94
CA LYS A 203 41.21 -13.57 -6.91
C LYS A 203 41.00 -14.26 -5.56
N VAL A 204 39.75 -14.51 -5.22
CA VAL A 204 39.34 -15.19 -3.99
C VAL A 204 38.42 -16.34 -4.38
N ALA A 205 38.64 -17.51 -3.79
CA ALA A 205 37.77 -18.66 -4.04
C ALA A 205 36.37 -18.37 -3.50
N GLN A 206 35.34 -18.66 -4.30
CA GLN A 206 33.97 -18.51 -3.84
C GLN A 206 33.63 -19.63 -2.85
N PRO A 207 33.25 -19.30 -1.59
CA PRO A 207 32.85 -20.32 -0.64
C PRO A 207 31.60 -21.03 -1.14
N ALA A 208 31.53 -22.35 -0.91
CA ALA A 208 30.32 -23.11 -1.21
C ALA A 208 29.14 -22.57 -0.38
N ASN A 209 27.94 -22.61 -0.94
CA ASN A 209 26.76 -22.13 -0.23
C ASN A 209 26.57 -22.88 1.10
N GLY A 210 26.41 -22.14 2.21
CA GLY A 210 26.30 -22.71 3.56
C GLY A 210 27.60 -23.26 4.17
N SER A 211 28.77 -23.04 3.55
CA SER A 211 30.06 -23.47 4.11
C SER A 211 30.55 -22.59 5.26
N ILE A 212 30.15 -21.32 5.29
CA ILE A 212 30.43 -20.38 6.39
C ILE A 212 29.31 -20.53 7.43
N LYS A 213 29.65 -21.02 8.62
CA LYS A 213 28.73 -21.31 9.72
C LYS A 213 28.96 -20.44 10.95
N THR A 214 30.15 -19.88 11.11
CA THR A 214 30.49 -19.03 12.26
C THR A 214 30.88 -17.61 11.85
N VAL A 215 30.86 -16.70 12.83
CA VAL A 215 31.28 -15.30 12.63
C VAL A 215 32.78 -15.22 12.33
N GLU A 216 33.57 -16.12 12.90
CA GLU A 216 35.02 -16.20 12.67
C GLU A 216 35.36 -16.65 11.25
N GLU A 217 34.62 -17.63 10.71
CA GLU A 217 34.77 -18.06 9.31
C GLU A 217 34.35 -16.94 8.34
N LEU A 218 33.30 -16.19 8.69
CA LEU A 218 32.89 -15.02 7.93
C LEU A 218 33.96 -13.93 7.97
N ASP A 219 34.54 -13.62 9.13
CA ASP A 219 35.60 -12.63 9.26
C ASP A 219 36.85 -13.04 8.46
N ALA A 220 37.27 -14.31 8.56
CA ALA A 220 38.40 -14.84 7.79
C ALA A 220 38.20 -14.64 6.28
N PHE A 221 37.02 -14.98 5.76
CA PHE A 221 36.66 -14.76 4.37
C PHE A 221 36.67 -13.26 3.99
N LEU A 222 36.12 -12.39 4.84
CA LEU A 222 36.09 -10.94 4.59
C LEU A 222 37.50 -10.33 4.60
N GLN A 223 38.42 -10.83 5.44
CA GLN A 223 39.82 -10.41 5.44
C GLN A 223 40.55 -10.85 4.16
N GLU A 224 40.29 -12.06 3.67
CA GLU A 224 40.81 -12.53 2.38
C GLU A 224 40.26 -11.67 1.22
N ALA A 225 38.95 -11.44 1.20
CA ALA A 225 38.29 -10.55 0.24
C ALA A 225 38.85 -9.11 0.28
N LYS A 226 39.24 -8.62 1.45
CA LYS A 226 39.90 -7.31 1.60
C LYS A 226 41.28 -7.31 0.94
N LYS A 227 42.08 -8.36 1.13
CA LYS A 227 43.40 -8.50 0.48
C LYS A 227 43.27 -8.57 -1.04
N GLY A 228 42.35 -9.39 -1.56
CA GLY A 228 42.11 -9.51 -3.01
C GLY A 228 41.61 -8.20 -3.67
N ARG A 229 40.98 -7.31 -2.90
CA ARG A 229 40.57 -5.97 -3.37
C ARG A 229 41.66 -4.91 -3.29
N ALA A 230 42.63 -5.04 -2.38
CA ALA A 230 43.69 -4.05 -2.16
C ALA A 230 44.62 -3.86 -3.38
N GLU A 231 44.59 -4.77 -4.36
CA GLU A 231 45.34 -4.67 -5.61
C GLU A 231 44.71 -3.72 -6.66
N GLN A 232 43.61 -3.04 -6.34
CA GLN A 232 43.05 -1.96 -7.16
C GLN A 232 42.85 -0.71 -6.28
N PRO A 233 43.35 0.49 -6.69
CA PRO A 233 42.96 1.72 -6.01
C PRO A 233 41.44 1.85 -6.12
N HIS A 234 40.79 2.24 -5.01
CA HIS A 234 39.34 2.41 -4.93
C HIS A 234 38.76 2.97 -6.25
N PRO A 235 37.99 2.20 -7.02
CA PRO A 235 37.12 2.83 -8.00
C PRO A 235 36.16 3.66 -7.16
N ARG A 236 36.24 4.99 -7.31
CA ARG A 236 35.30 5.91 -6.67
C ARG A 236 33.90 5.35 -6.93
N VAL A 237 33.07 5.30 -5.89
CA VAL A 237 31.64 5.02 -6.03
C VAL A 237 31.08 6.04 -7.01
N GLY A 238 30.96 5.66 -8.26
CA GLY A 238 30.88 6.59 -9.37
C GLY A 238 30.58 5.87 -10.67
N ARG A 239 29.27 5.74 -10.92
CA ARG A 239 28.60 5.19 -12.11
C ARG A 239 28.85 3.71 -12.39
N ARG A 240 27.74 2.96 -12.48
CA ARG A 240 27.70 1.63 -13.08
C ARG A 240 28.26 1.73 -14.50
N PRO A 241 29.14 0.80 -14.92
CA PRO A 241 29.43 0.60 -16.33
C PRO A 241 28.15 0.11 -17.02
N ASP A 242 27.73 0.89 -18.00
CA ASP A 242 26.96 0.60 -19.20
C ASP A 242 26.75 -0.90 -19.47
N LEU A 243 25.48 -1.33 -19.38
CA LEU A 243 24.99 -2.65 -19.81
C LEU A 243 24.91 -2.74 -21.34
N GLN A 244 25.99 -2.39 -22.05
CA GLN A 244 26.12 -2.72 -23.46
C GLN A 244 27.20 -3.79 -23.59
N GLN A 245 26.80 -4.92 -24.18
CA GLN A 245 27.58 -6.11 -24.54
C GLN A 245 27.58 -7.26 -23.50
N ASP A 246 26.43 -7.95 -23.39
CA ASP A 246 26.43 -9.39 -23.11
C ASP A 246 25.55 -10.09 -24.17
N PRO A 247 26.11 -10.90 -25.08
CA PRO A 247 25.39 -11.53 -26.19
C PRO A 247 24.67 -12.82 -25.78
N LEU A 248 23.89 -12.80 -24.70
CA LEU A 248 23.12 -13.95 -24.22
C LEU A 248 21.61 -13.91 -24.53
N HIS A 249 21.14 -12.92 -25.30
CA HIS A 249 19.76 -12.89 -25.81
C HIS A 249 19.60 -13.36 -27.26
N ALA A 250 20.45 -14.28 -27.70
CA ALA A 250 20.27 -15.00 -28.95
C ALA A 250 20.19 -16.51 -28.69
N ARG A 251 19.09 -16.98 -28.08
CA ARG A 251 18.46 -18.29 -28.33
C ARG A 251 17.25 -18.54 -27.41
N ALA A 252 16.18 -18.98 -28.06
CA ALA A 252 14.88 -19.45 -27.58
C ALA A 252 13.90 -18.38 -27.09
#